data_AF-A0AAJ2L7F9-F1
#
_entry.id   AF-A0AAJ2L7F9-F1
#
_cell.length_a   1.000
_cell.length_b   1.000
_cell.length_c   1.000
_cell.angle_alpha   90.00
_cell.angle_beta   90.00
_cell.angle_gamma   90.00
#
_symmetry.space_group_name_H-M   'P 1'
#
loop_
_entity.id
_entity.type
_entity.pdbx_description
1 polymer ?
#
loop_
_entity_poly.entity_id
_entity_poly.type
_entity_poly.pdbx_seq_one_letter_code
_entity_poly.pdbx_strand_id
1 'polypeptide(L)'
;MKIRFHIMPLVAMVALLSACEKDNYTEPKSMLSGKVVYKGEPVGVEAGQVRLQLWQPGFGKLAAIDAPISQDGSYSALLFDGNYKLVFPKNRGPFKTIVKDAAAKDTLFVKLAGNQALDVEVMPYYMIRTPQFSGGESKVNVSLKLEKILTGAEGKDIERVSLYVNKTDFVARATNVAVTDVPGTDIKDLNAINLTATVPTLSPAQNYVFARVGVKIKDVEDMVFSPVQKVNL
;
A
#
# COMPACT_ATOMS: atom_id res chain seq x y z
N MET A 1 30.78 9.69 74.28
CA MET A 1 29.88 9.03 73.30
C MET A 1 30.23 9.54 71.91
N LYS A 2 30.90 8.75 71.07
CA LYS A 2 31.29 9.18 69.70
C LYS A 2 30.32 8.56 68.70
N ILE A 3 29.38 9.36 68.22
CA ILE A 3 28.40 8.96 67.19
C ILE A 3 29.16 8.81 65.87
N ARG A 4 29.31 7.57 65.38
CA ARG A 4 29.91 7.29 64.08
C ARG A 4 28.82 7.39 63.02
N PHE A 5 28.78 8.51 62.30
CA PHE A 5 27.85 8.69 61.18
C PHE A 5 28.10 7.64 60.08
N HIS A 6 27.14 6.75 59.87
CA HIS A 6 27.13 5.79 58.78
C HIS A 6 26.61 6.49 57.50
N ILE A 7 27.47 7.31 56.89
CA ILE A 7 27.14 8.05 55.65
C ILE A 7 27.09 7.11 54.43
N MET A 8 27.81 5.99 54.47
CA MET A 8 27.97 5.05 53.36
C MET A 8 26.68 4.29 52.94
N PRO A 9 25.84 3.76 53.86
CA PRO A 9 24.57 3.11 53.46
C PRO A 9 23.53 4.10 52.93
N LEU A 10 23.55 5.36 53.40
CA LEU A 10 22.63 6.40 52.93
C LEU A 10 22.93 6.82 51.47
N VAL A 11 24.21 6.96 51.13
CA VAL A 11 24.65 7.28 49.76
C VAL A 11 24.35 6.14 48.79
N ALA A 12 24.48 4.88 49.23
CA ALA A 12 24.12 3.71 48.42
C ALA A 12 22.61 3.64 48.12
N MET A 13 21.75 4.03 49.06
CA MET A 13 20.30 4.03 48.88
C MET A 13 19.83 5.14 47.92
N VAL A 14 20.48 6.31 47.94
CA VAL A 14 20.21 7.41 46.99
C VAL A 14 20.65 7.05 45.57
N ALA A 15 21.77 6.32 45.41
CA ALA A 15 22.25 5.84 44.12
C ALA A 15 21.34 4.75 43.51
N LEU A 16 20.69 3.92 44.34
CA LEU A 16 19.72 2.92 43.87
C LEU A 16 18.40 3.54 43.41
N LEU A 17 17.98 4.67 43.99
CA LEU A 17 16.77 5.41 43.57
C LEU A 17 16.95 6.19 42.26
N SER A 18 18.19 6.48 41.87
CA SER A 18 18.52 7.19 40.62
C SER A 18 18.90 6.23 39.47
N ALA A 19 18.95 4.93 39.72
CA ALA A 19 19.27 3.92 38.73
C ALA A 19 18.08 3.49 37.84
N CYS A 20 16.86 3.98 38.09
CA CYS A 20 15.65 3.52 37.42
C CYS A 20 15.23 4.32 36.16
N GLU A 21 15.92 5.41 35.82
CA GLU A 21 15.55 6.27 34.67
C GLU A 21 16.42 6.06 33.41
N LYS A 22 17.35 5.11 33.42
CA LYS A 22 18.41 5.03 32.40
C LYS A 22 18.00 4.36 31.08
N ASP A 23 16.74 3.96 30.92
CA ASP A 23 16.29 3.17 29.76
C ASP A 23 14.98 3.68 29.13
N ASN A 24 14.84 4.99 28.96
CA ASN A 24 13.75 5.57 28.18
C ASN A 24 14.30 6.17 26.89
N TYR A 25 14.52 5.32 25.89
CA TYR A 25 14.51 5.82 24.52
C TYR A 25 13.09 6.35 24.24
N THR A 26 12.96 7.64 23.94
CA THR A 26 11.67 8.23 23.57
C THR A 26 11.11 7.44 22.38
N GLU A 27 9.84 7.03 22.44
CA GLU A 27 9.17 6.36 21.34
C GLU A 27 8.93 7.34 20.16
N PRO A 28 8.84 6.83 18.91
CA PRO A 28 8.43 7.65 17.77
C PRO A 28 6.98 8.12 17.95
N LYS A 29 6.69 9.38 17.62
CA LYS A 29 5.37 10.00 17.81
C LYS A 29 4.80 10.68 16.57
N SER A 30 5.61 10.81 15.52
CA SER A 30 5.26 11.56 14.33
C SER A 30 4.76 10.61 13.25
N MET A 31 3.49 10.77 12.87
CA MET A 31 2.87 9.98 11.82
C MET A 31 3.12 10.62 10.46
N LEU A 32 3.82 9.92 9.57
CA LEU A 32 3.79 10.23 8.14
C LEU A 32 2.72 9.36 7.48
N SER A 33 1.77 9.97 6.78
CA SER A 33 0.70 9.25 6.08
C SER A 33 0.39 9.87 4.73
N GLY A 34 -0.22 9.12 3.83
CA GLY A 34 -0.69 9.64 2.55
C GLY A 34 -1.13 8.53 1.62
N LYS A 35 -1.25 8.86 0.33
CA LYS A 35 -1.62 7.91 -0.71
C LYS A 35 -0.60 7.90 -1.85
N VAL A 36 -0.45 6.74 -2.47
CA VAL A 36 0.21 6.61 -3.76
C VAL A 36 -0.81 6.99 -4.83
N VAL A 37 -0.52 8.03 -5.59
CA VAL A 37 -1.49 8.66 -6.49
C VAL A 37 -0.93 8.84 -7.90
N TYR A 38 -1.84 8.93 -8.87
CA TYR A 38 -1.57 9.43 -10.21
C TYR A 38 -2.53 10.59 -10.49
N LYS A 39 -1.99 11.81 -10.63
CA LYS A 39 -2.79 13.03 -10.80
C LYS A 39 -3.84 13.20 -9.69
N GLY A 40 -3.44 12.92 -8.45
CA GLY A 40 -4.32 12.97 -7.27
C GLY A 40 -5.31 11.81 -7.12
N GLU A 41 -5.40 10.88 -8.07
CA GLU A 41 -6.24 9.68 -7.91
C GLU A 41 -5.44 8.52 -7.33
N PRO A 42 -5.92 7.84 -6.26
CA PRO A 42 -5.18 6.73 -5.67
C PRO A 42 -4.97 5.56 -6.62
N VAL A 43 -3.76 5.02 -6.62
CA VAL A 43 -3.42 3.80 -7.37
C VAL A 43 -3.69 2.60 -6.48
N GLY A 44 -4.77 1.87 -6.78
CA GLY A 44 -5.14 0.66 -6.03
C GLY A 44 -4.17 -0.48 -6.28
N VAL A 45 -3.76 -1.16 -5.21
CA VAL A 45 -2.84 -2.32 -5.22
C VAL A 45 -3.40 -3.47 -4.39
N GLU A 46 -2.76 -4.63 -4.42
CA GLU A 46 -3.05 -5.72 -3.49
C GLU A 46 -2.50 -5.39 -2.10
N ALA A 47 -3.28 -5.70 -1.06
CA ALA A 47 -2.91 -5.39 0.33
C ALA A 47 -1.54 -6.00 0.68
N GLY A 48 -0.59 -5.17 1.09
CA GLY A 48 0.71 -5.63 1.62
C GLY A 48 1.70 -6.17 0.58
N GLN A 49 1.36 -6.16 -0.72
CA GLN A 49 2.31 -6.57 -1.78
C GLN A 49 3.30 -5.45 -2.13
N VAL A 50 2.80 -4.22 -2.16
CA VAL A 50 3.59 -3.02 -2.41
C VAL A 50 3.94 -2.35 -1.08
N ARG A 51 5.17 -1.84 -0.98
CA ARG A 51 5.65 -1.09 0.20
C ARG A 51 6.45 0.13 -0.24
N LEU A 52 6.32 1.20 0.54
CA LEU A 52 7.19 2.37 0.48
C LEU A 52 8.29 2.22 1.52
N GLN A 53 9.54 2.44 1.15
CA GLN A 53 10.68 2.39 2.07
C GLN A 53 11.10 3.79 2.47
N LEU A 54 11.21 4.00 3.79
CA LEU A 54 11.76 5.22 4.35
C LEU A 54 13.17 4.95 4.85
N TRP A 55 14.11 5.74 4.33
CA TRP A 55 15.52 5.66 4.67
C TRP A 55 15.93 6.92 5.41
N GLN A 56 16.40 6.77 6.64
CA GLN A 56 16.95 7.88 7.42
C GLN A 56 18.48 7.90 7.27
N PRO A 57 19.06 8.85 6.52
CA PRO A 57 20.51 8.99 6.45
C PRO A 57 21.07 9.49 7.78
N GLY A 58 22.26 9.03 8.15
CA GLY A 58 23.03 9.61 9.26
C GLY A 58 22.77 9.07 10.67
N PHE A 59 21.96 8.02 10.83
CA PHE A 59 21.72 7.38 12.13
C PHE A 59 21.97 5.86 12.07
N GLY A 60 22.94 5.37 12.85
CA GLY A 60 23.19 3.94 13.04
C GLY A 60 23.43 3.13 11.75
N LYS A 61 23.05 1.84 11.79
CA LYS A 61 23.06 0.96 10.61
C LYS A 61 21.92 1.37 9.69
N LEU A 62 22.23 1.72 8.44
CA LEU A 62 21.25 2.01 7.39
C LEU A 62 20.32 0.80 7.19
N ALA A 63 19.08 0.94 7.66
CA ALA A 63 17.99 0.00 7.43
C ALA A 63 16.76 0.77 6.97
N ALA A 64 15.99 0.17 6.05
CA ALA A 64 14.73 0.72 5.63
C ALA A 64 13.66 0.51 6.71
N ILE A 65 12.79 1.51 6.87
CA ILE A 65 11.50 1.36 7.52
C ILE A 65 10.48 1.09 6.41
N ASP A 66 9.87 -0.08 6.41
CA ASP A 66 8.85 -0.46 5.43
C ASP A 66 7.48 0.10 5.86
N ALA A 67 6.85 0.87 4.99
CA ALA A 67 5.46 1.30 5.08
C ALA A 67 4.63 0.56 4.02
N PRO A 68 3.90 -0.51 4.38
CA PRO A 68 3.05 -1.24 3.45
C PRO A 68 1.96 -0.33 2.86
N ILE A 69 1.65 -0.56 1.59
CA ILE A 69 0.55 0.12 0.90
C ILE A 69 -0.73 -0.71 1.06
N SER A 70 -1.80 -0.05 1.48
CA SER A 70 -3.14 -0.61 1.61
C SER A 70 -3.85 -0.73 0.26
N GLN A 71 -4.97 -1.46 0.22
CA GLN A 71 -5.72 -1.71 -1.02
C GLN A 71 -6.13 -0.43 -1.75
N ASP A 72 -6.43 0.64 -1.02
CA ASP A 72 -6.86 1.93 -1.55
C ASP A 72 -5.69 2.87 -1.92
N GLY A 73 -4.46 2.36 -1.90
CA GLY A 73 -3.24 3.12 -2.16
C GLY A 73 -2.72 3.91 -0.96
N SER A 74 -3.37 3.85 0.21
CA SER A 74 -2.91 4.55 1.41
C SER A 74 -1.72 3.88 2.09
N TYR A 75 -0.89 4.68 2.74
CA TYR A 75 0.22 4.24 3.57
C TYR A 75 0.33 5.08 4.84
N SER A 76 0.97 4.51 5.86
CA SER A 76 1.32 5.24 7.06
C SER A 76 2.55 4.65 7.75
N ALA A 77 3.30 5.48 8.46
CA ALA A 77 4.45 5.08 9.27
C ALA A 77 4.58 6.00 10.49
N LEU A 78 4.75 5.40 11.67
CA LEU A 78 5.06 6.11 12.91
C LEU A 78 6.59 6.22 13.05
N LEU A 79 7.08 7.46 13.13
CA LEU A 79 8.49 7.81 12.95
C LEU A 79 8.95 8.83 14.00
N PHE A 80 10.27 8.99 14.08
CA PHE A 80 10.88 10.14 14.75
C PHE A 80 10.87 11.35 13.82
N ASP A 81 10.92 12.55 14.40
CA ASP A 81 11.21 13.74 13.61
C ASP A 81 12.60 13.62 12.96
N GLY A 82 12.70 14.00 11.69
CA GLY A 82 13.93 13.81 10.95
C GLY A 82 13.77 13.94 9.44
N ASN A 83 14.89 13.77 8.74
CA ASN A 83 14.89 13.75 7.28
C ASN A 83 14.84 12.30 6.80
N TYR A 84 13.88 11.99 5.95
CA TYR A 84 13.69 10.68 5.35
C TYR A 84 13.76 10.77 3.84
N LYS A 85 14.25 9.69 3.26
CA LYS A 85 14.26 9.44 1.83
C LYS A 85 13.27 8.31 1.54
N LEU A 86 12.26 8.61 0.74
CA LEU A 86 11.18 7.72 0.33
C LEU A 86 11.56 7.07 -0.98
N VAL A 87 11.48 5.74 -1.02
CA VAL A 87 11.87 4.91 -2.17
C VAL A 87 10.90 3.75 -2.32
N PHE A 88 10.41 3.51 -3.53
CA PHE A 88 9.77 2.22 -3.84
C PHE A 88 10.87 1.22 -4.21
N PRO A 89 10.86 -0.01 -3.66
CA PRO A 89 11.81 -1.03 -4.07
C PRO A 89 11.76 -1.27 -5.58
N LYS A 90 12.90 -1.57 -6.18
CA LYS A 90 12.99 -1.82 -7.62
C LYS A 90 12.03 -2.96 -8.01
N ASN A 91 11.31 -2.77 -9.11
CA ASN A 91 10.33 -3.74 -9.64
C ASN A 91 9.22 -4.10 -8.63
N ARG A 92 8.80 -3.12 -7.81
CA ARG A 92 7.61 -3.22 -6.96
C ARG A 92 6.63 -2.11 -7.29
N GLY A 93 5.36 -2.46 -7.33
CA GLY A 93 4.25 -1.61 -7.75
C GLY A 93 3.94 -1.72 -9.25
N PRO A 94 2.67 -1.56 -9.66
CA PRO A 94 2.25 -1.54 -11.06
C PRO A 94 2.53 -0.17 -11.73
N PHE A 95 3.60 0.50 -11.34
CA PHE A 95 3.92 1.87 -11.73
C PHE A 95 5.42 2.13 -11.80
N LYS A 96 5.78 3.17 -12.54
CA LYS A 96 7.09 3.82 -12.47
C LYS A 96 7.05 4.93 -11.43
N THR A 97 8.13 5.05 -10.68
CA THR A 97 8.40 6.21 -9.85
C THR A 97 8.72 7.42 -10.72
N ILE A 98 8.36 8.62 -10.25
CA ILE A 98 8.70 9.87 -10.95
C ILE A 98 10.11 10.31 -10.52
N VAL A 99 11.03 10.33 -11.48
CA VAL A 99 12.35 10.91 -11.30
C VAL A 99 12.23 12.42 -11.39
N LYS A 100 12.37 13.14 -10.27
CA LYS A 100 12.44 14.62 -10.29
C LYS A 100 13.79 15.14 -10.78
N ASP A 101 14.88 14.39 -10.57
CA ASP A 101 16.23 14.73 -11.01
C ASP A 101 17.06 13.45 -11.23
N ALA A 102 17.76 13.37 -12.37
CA ALA A 102 18.65 12.27 -12.72
C ALA A 102 19.78 12.08 -11.69
N ALA A 103 20.22 13.15 -11.03
CA ALA A 103 21.21 13.09 -9.95
C ALA A 103 20.60 12.58 -8.62
N ALA A 104 19.35 12.93 -8.33
CA ALA A 104 18.65 12.54 -7.10
C ALA A 104 18.23 11.05 -7.09
N LYS A 105 18.14 10.40 -8.25
CA LYS A 105 17.57 9.05 -8.45
C LYS A 105 16.09 9.02 -7.96
N ASP A 106 15.32 7.97 -8.27
CA ASP A 106 13.87 7.80 -7.94
C ASP A 106 13.48 7.98 -6.45
N THR A 107 13.62 9.18 -5.89
CA THR A 107 13.68 9.38 -4.45
C THR A 107 13.04 10.71 -4.07
N LEU A 108 12.15 10.64 -3.08
CA LEU A 108 11.49 11.81 -2.51
C LEU A 108 12.08 12.07 -1.13
N PHE A 109 12.55 13.29 -0.88
CA PHE A 109 13.03 13.69 0.44
C PHE A 109 11.91 14.37 1.22
N VAL A 110 11.70 13.95 2.46
CA VAL A 110 10.75 14.56 3.39
C VAL A 110 11.47 14.94 4.69
N LYS A 111 11.21 16.13 5.18
CA LYS A 111 11.59 16.56 6.52
C LYS A 111 10.34 16.45 7.39
N LEU A 112 10.31 15.44 8.26
CA LEU A 112 9.21 15.19 9.18
C LEU A 112 9.42 15.98 10.47
N ALA A 113 8.41 16.74 10.86
CA ALA A 113 8.33 17.47 12.12
C ALA A 113 6.89 17.41 12.63
N GLY A 114 6.59 16.45 13.51
CA GLY A 114 5.24 16.09 13.90
C GLY A 114 4.48 15.32 12.79
N ASN A 115 3.17 15.19 12.97
CA ASN A 115 2.31 14.49 12.01
C ASN A 115 2.26 15.23 10.66
N GLN A 116 2.45 14.50 9.57
CA GLN A 116 2.46 15.05 8.22
C GLN A 116 1.71 14.17 7.23
N ALA A 117 0.88 14.79 6.40
CA ALA A 117 0.28 14.17 5.22
C ALA A 117 1.13 14.45 3.98
N LEU A 118 1.42 13.41 3.19
CA LEU A 118 2.20 13.52 1.95
C LEU A 118 1.74 12.45 0.96
N ASP A 119 1.14 12.87 -0.15
CA ASP A 119 0.86 11.96 -1.26
C ASP A 119 2.10 11.79 -2.14
N VAL A 120 2.25 10.59 -2.70
CA VAL A 120 3.39 10.22 -3.55
C VAL A 120 2.89 9.98 -4.97
N GLU A 121 3.21 10.91 -5.86
CA GLU A 121 2.89 10.81 -7.29
C GLU A 121 3.74 9.75 -8.01
N VAL A 122 3.08 8.90 -8.78
CA VAL A 122 3.69 7.82 -9.58
C VAL A 122 3.08 7.79 -10.98
N MET A 123 3.71 7.07 -11.91
CA MET A 123 3.19 6.83 -13.26
C MET A 123 2.81 5.35 -13.42
N PRO A 124 1.55 4.96 -13.17
CA PRO A 124 1.08 3.59 -13.40
C PRO A 124 1.17 3.21 -14.87
N TYR A 125 1.23 1.92 -15.18
CA TYR A 125 1.11 1.48 -16.58
C TYR A 125 -0.31 1.67 -17.10
N TYR A 126 -1.29 1.34 -16.26
CA TYR A 126 -2.72 1.44 -16.56
C TYR A 126 -3.48 1.94 -15.34
N MET A 127 -4.58 2.63 -15.57
CA MET A 127 -5.59 2.97 -14.55
C MET A 127 -6.93 2.35 -14.92
N ILE A 128 -7.61 1.76 -13.92
CA ILE A 128 -8.99 1.29 -14.08
C ILE A 128 -9.93 2.47 -13.86
N ARG A 129 -10.70 2.81 -14.89
CA ARG A 129 -11.62 3.95 -14.88
C ARG A 129 -13.06 3.48 -14.88
N THR A 130 -13.88 4.21 -14.10
CA THR A 130 -15.34 4.06 -14.04
C THR A 130 -15.81 2.60 -13.90
N PRO A 131 -15.26 1.79 -12.97
CA PRO A 131 -15.76 0.44 -12.77
C PRO A 131 -17.18 0.48 -12.20
N GLN A 132 -18.12 -0.14 -12.91
CA GLN A 132 -19.52 -0.26 -12.50
C GLN A 132 -19.84 -1.72 -12.27
N PHE A 133 -20.20 -2.06 -11.03
CA PHE A 133 -20.55 -3.41 -10.63
C PHE A 133 -22.06 -3.56 -10.51
N SER A 134 -22.58 -4.70 -10.94
CA SER A 134 -23.96 -5.11 -10.69
C SER A 134 -23.98 -6.58 -10.26
N GLY A 135 -24.95 -6.94 -9.43
CA GLY A 135 -25.17 -8.33 -9.02
C GLY A 135 -26.60 -8.78 -9.27
N GLY A 136 -26.81 -10.08 -9.17
CA GLY A 136 -28.08 -10.74 -9.44
C GLY A 136 -27.85 -12.19 -9.88
N GLU A 137 -28.80 -13.08 -9.57
CA GLU A 137 -28.79 -14.47 -10.06
C GLU A 137 -27.49 -15.23 -9.73
N SER A 138 -26.94 -15.02 -8.54
CA SER A 138 -25.64 -15.58 -8.12
C SER A 138 -24.48 -15.20 -9.05
N LYS A 139 -24.51 -14.01 -9.63
CA LYS A 139 -23.45 -13.47 -10.47
C LYS A 139 -23.08 -12.06 -10.06
N VAL A 140 -21.83 -11.69 -10.33
CA VAL A 140 -21.35 -10.32 -10.33
C VAL A 140 -20.91 -9.98 -11.74
N ASN A 141 -21.43 -8.88 -12.27
CA ASN A 141 -21.02 -8.30 -13.54
C ASN A 141 -20.23 -7.02 -13.27
N VAL A 142 -19.25 -6.72 -14.12
CA VAL A 142 -18.55 -5.46 -14.11
C VAL A 142 -18.39 -4.92 -15.52
N SER A 143 -18.61 -3.61 -15.68
CA SER A 143 -18.22 -2.85 -16.87
C SER A 143 -17.19 -1.80 -16.47
N LEU A 144 -16.10 -1.68 -17.22
CA LEU A 144 -15.02 -0.74 -16.92
C LEU A 144 -14.29 -0.26 -18.17
N LYS A 145 -13.46 0.77 -17.98
CA LYS A 145 -12.49 1.26 -18.96
C LYS A 145 -11.08 1.12 -18.40
N LEU A 146 -10.11 0.89 -19.27
CA LEU A 146 -8.69 0.92 -18.94
C LEU A 146 -8.02 2.09 -19.66
N GLU A 147 -7.46 3.00 -18.89
CA GLU A 147 -6.61 4.06 -19.43
C GLU A 147 -5.16 3.58 -19.45
N LYS A 148 -4.55 3.50 -20.64
CA LYS A 148 -3.11 3.23 -20.77
C LYS A 148 -2.34 4.52 -20.54
N ILE A 149 -1.55 4.58 -19.47
CA ILE A 149 -0.84 5.79 -19.05
C ILE A 149 0.59 5.81 -19.61
N LEU A 150 1.35 4.73 -19.40
CA LEU A 150 2.69 4.58 -19.99
C LEU A 150 2.56 4.04 -21.41
N THR A 151 3.11 4.79 -22.37
CA THR A 151 3.05 4.50 -23.81
C THR A 151 4.44 4.52 -24.44
N GLY A 152 4.54 4.20 -25.73
CA GLY A 152 5.82 4.10 -26.44
C GLY A 152 6.73 3.00 -25.90
N ALA A 153 8.02 3.27 -25.80
CA ALA A 153 9.03 2.31 -25.33
C ALA A 153 8.84 1.85 -23.87
N GLU A 154 8.16 2.67 -23.07
CA GLU A 154 7.87 2.38 -21.65
C GLU A 154 6.51 1.69 -21.47
N GLY A 155 5.70 1.62 -22.54
CA GLY A 155 4.42 0.95 -22.51
C GLY A 155 4.59 -0.56 -22.39
N LYS A 156 3.76 -1.17 -21.54
CA LYS A 156 3.67 -2.62 -21.42
C LYS A 156 2.30 -3.09 -21.85
N ASP A 157 2.21 -4.36 -22.25
CA ASP A 157 0.94 -4.99 -22.62
C ASP A 157 0.21 -5.54 -21.40
N ILE A 158 -1.11 -5.71 -21.55
CA ILE A 158 -1.91 -6.39 -20.56
C ILE A 158 -1.65 -7.89 -20.69
N GLU A 159 -1.32 -8.55 -19.58
CA GLU A 159 -1.30 -10.01 -19.50
C GLU A 159 -2.71 -10.54 -19.28
N ARG A 160 -3.45 -9.92 -18.35
CA ARG A 160 -4.79 -10.37 -17.97
C ARG A 160 -5.60 -9.30 -17.24
N VAL A 161 -6.91 -9.31 -17.41
CA VAL A 161 -7.87 -8.62 -16.55
C VAL A 161 -8.68 -9.66 -15.78
N SER A 162 -8.78 -9.48 -14.47
CA SER A 162 -9.47 -10.41 -13.58
C SER A 162 -10.57 -9.70 -12.81
N LEU A 163 -11.76 -10.31 -12.76
CA LEU A 163 -12.80 -9.97 -11.79
C LEU A 163 -12.69 -10.93 -10.61
N TYR A 164 -12.35 -10.41 -9.44
CA TYR A 164 -12.29 -11.16 -8.19
C TYR A 164 -13.53 -10.88 -7.34
N VAL A 165 -14.06 -11.91 -6.71
CA VAL A 165 -15.18 -11.83 -5.78
C VAL A 165 -14.81 -12.52 -4.47
N ASN A 166 -15.07 -11.87 -3.35
CA ASN A 166 -14.84 -12.44 -2.01
C ASN A 166 -15.97 -12.11 -1.03
N LYS A 167 -15.97 -12.78 0.12
CA LYS A 167 -16.91 -12.55 1.23
C LYS A 167 -16.56 -11.36 2.12
N THR A 168 -15.34 -10.85 2.00
CA THR A 168 -14.78 -9.77 2.83
C THR A 168 -14.16 -8.69 1.95
N ASP A 169 -13.90 -7.51 2.52
CA ASP A 169 -13.27 -6.37 1.84
C ASP A 169 -11.83 -6.63 1.33
N PHE A 170 -11.19 -7.73 1.72
CA PHE A 170 -9.92 -8.16 1.13
C PHE A 170 -10.18 -8.98 -0.12
N VAL A 171 -10.11 -8.35 -1.29
CA VAL A 171 -10.46 -8.97 -2.57
C VAL A 171 -9.24 -8.92 -3.48
N ALA A 172 -8.60 -10.06 -3.67
CA ALA A 172 -7.41 -10.18 -4.52
C ALA A 172 -7.23 -11.58 -5.10
N ARG A 173 -6.14 -11.78 -5.84
CA ARG A 173 -5.83 -13.09 -6.44
C ARG A 173 -5.63 -14.19 -5.40
N ALA A 174 -4.98 -13.87 -4.28
CA ALA A 174 -4.79 -14.83 -3.19
C ALA A 174 -6.04 -14.98 -2.30
N THR A 175 -6.98 -14.04 -2.38
CA THR A 175 -8.13 -13.91 -1.46
C THR A 175 -9.44 -13.69 -2.23
N ASN A 176 -10.02 -14.79 -2.72
CA ASN A 176 -11.30 -14.79 -3.42
C ASN A 176 -12.04 -16.12 -3.24
N VAL A 177 -13.36 -16.08 -3.47
CA VAL A 177 -14.22 -17.28 -3.59
C VAL A 177 -14.62 -17.55 -5.05
N ALA A 178 -14.50 -16.55 -5.92
CA ALA A 178 -14.68 -16.69 -7.35
C ALA A 178 -13.77 -15.72 -8.11
N VAL A 179 -13.35 -16.15 -9.30
CA VAL A 179 -12.55 -15.35 -10.22
C VAL A 179 -12.99 -15.64 -11.65
N THR A 180 -13.06 -14.58 -12.46
CA THR A 180 -13.13 -14.69 -13.92
C THR A 180 -11.95 -13.96 -14.50
N ASP A 181 -11.21 -14.65 -15.37
CA ASP A 181 -9.99 -14.19 -16.01
C ASP A 181 -10.23 -13.97 -17.50
N VAL A 182 -9.85 -12.80 -18.02
CA VAL A 182 -9.84 -12.49 -19.46
C VAL A 182 -8.38 -12.24 -19.89
N PRO A 183 -7.81 -13.06 -20.78
CA PRO A 183 -6.48 -12.83 -21.33
C PRO A 183 -6.37 -11.46 -21.99
N GLY A 184 -5.21 -10.79 -21.85
CA GLY A 184 -5.00 -9.49 -22.47
C GLY A 184 -5.13 -9.50 -24.00
N THR A 185 -4.88 -10.65 -24.65
CA THR A 185 -5.07 -10.86 -26.09
C THR A 185 -6.53 -10.75 -26.53
N ASP A 186 -7.47 -10.96 -25.62
CA ASP A 186 -8.91 -10.97 -25.90
C ASP A 186 -9.55 -9.60 -25.68
N ILE A 187 -8.80 -8.66 -25.08
CA ILE A 187 -9.22 -7.28 -24.87
C ILE A 187 -9.00 -6.48 -26.15
N LYS A 188 -10.07 -6.30 -26.93
CA LYS A 188 -10.03 -5.58 -28.21
C LYS A 188 -10.27 -4.07 -28.07
N ASP A 189 -11.03 -3.66 -27.07
CA ASP A 189 -11.32 -2.25 -26.79
C ASP A 189 -11.11 -1.97 -25.29
N LEU A 190 -10.18 -1.07 -24.99
CA LEU A 190 -9.90 -0.63 -23.61
C LEU A 190 -11.04 0.22 -23.03
N ASN A 191 -11.95 0.73 -23.85
CA ASN A 191 -13.08 1.57 -23.40
C ASN A 191 -14.36 0.78 -23.11
N ALA A 192 -14.37 -0.54 -23.35
CA ALA A 192 -15.55 -1.37 -23.24
C ALA A 192 -15.20 -2.79 -22.78
N ILE A 193 -14.72 -2.92 -21.54
CA ILE A 193 -14.37 -4.21 -20.95
C ILE A 193 -15.49 -4.66 -20.02
N ASN A 194 -16.00 -5.87 -20.25
CA ASN A 194 -17.07 -6.47 -19.46
C ASN A 194 -16.65 -7.87 -18.97
N LEU A 195 -16.83 -8.14 -17.68
CA LEU A 195 -16.58 -9.45 -17.07
C LEU A 195 -17.77 -9.88 -16.23
N THR A 196 -18.03 -11.18 -16.20
CA THR A 196 -19.02 -11.81 -15.32
C THR A 196 -18.36 -12.91 -14.51
N ALA A 197 -18.56 -12.90 -13.19
CA ALA A 197 -18.16 -13.97 -12.30
C ALA A 197 -19.39 -14.63 -11.68
N THR A 198 -19.45 -15.96 -11.75
CA THR A 198 -20.46 -16.75 -11.03
C THR A 198 -20.02 -16.92 -9.59
N VAL A 199 -20.90 -16.58 -8.65
CA VAL A 199 -20.65 -16.67 -7.22
C VAL A 199 -21.11 -18.05 -6.72
N PRO A 200 -20.23 -18.83 -6.07
CA PRO A 200 -20.62 -20.10 -5.49
C PRO A 200 -21.54 -19.90 -4.29
N THR A 201 -22.22 -20.96 -3.85
CA THR A 201 -22.97 -20.93 -2.59
C THR A 201 -22.03 -20.58 -1.43
N LEU A 202 -22.35 -19.50 -0.71
CA LEU A 202 -21.52 -18.97 0.37
C LEU A 202 -21.87 -19.61 1.71
N SER A 203 -20.85 -19.93 2.51
CA SER A 203 -21.01 -20.39 3.90
C SER A 203 -20.11 -19.60 4.85
N PRO A 204 -20.65 -18.97 5.91
CA PRO A 204 -22.07 -18.73 6.17
C PRO A 204 -22.76 -17.98 5.01
N ALA A 205 -24.08 -18.15 4.91
CA ALA A 205 -24.89 -17.54 3.86
C ALA A 205 -24.79 -16.00 3.92
N GLN A 206 -24.61 -15.38 2.76
CA GLN A 206 -24.54 -13.93 2.58
C GLN A 206 -25.30 -13.56 1.29
N ASN A 207 -26.07 -12.47 1.33
CA ASN A 207 -26.78 -11.91 0.19
C ASN A 207 -25.98 -10.79 -0.50
N TYR A 208 -24.70 -10.66 -0.17
CA TYR A 208 -23.78 -9.73 -0.77
C TYR A 208 -22.38 -10.33 -0.83
N VAL A 209 -21.56 -9.75 -1.70
CA VAL A 209 -20.13 -10.03 -1.83
C VAL A 209 -19.37 -8.73 -2.00
N PHE A 210 -18.05 -8.81 -1.95
CA PHE A 210 -17.16 -7.74 -2.35
C PHE A 210 -16.48 -8.13 -3.65
N ALA A 211 -16.48 -7.22 -4.61
CA ALA A 211 -15.93 -7.42 -5.93
C ALA A 211 -14.84 -6.39 -6.22
N ARG A 212 -13.84 -6.81 -6.98
CA ARG A 212 -12.71 -5.96 -7.36
C ARG A 212 -12.13 -6.42 -8.69
N VAL A 213 -11.75 -5.47 -9.53
CA VAL A 213 -11.05 -5.77 -10.79
C VAL A 213 -9.56 -5.54 -10.61
N GLY A 214 -8.76 -6.49 -11.08
CA GLY A 214 -7.31 -6.38 -11.12
C GLY A 214 -6.79 -6.52 -12.56
N VAL A 215 -5.78 -5.72 -12.91
CA VAL A 215 -5.10 -5.77 -14.21
C VAL A 215 -3.66 -6.21 -13.98
N LYS A 216 -3.30 -7.36 -14.56
CA LYS A 216 -1.94 -7.87 -14.59
C LYS A 216 -1.27 -7.35 -15.86
N ILE A 217 -0.15 -6.67 -15.65
CA ILE A 217 0.67 -6.11 -16.73
C ILE A 217 1.80 -7.09 -17.01
N LYS A 218 2.09 -7.32 -18.29
CA LYS A 218 3.14 -8.25 -18.72
C LYS A 218 4.50 -7.81 -18.17
N ASP A 219 5.25 -8.75 -17.59
CA ASP A 219 6.58 -8.50 -17.00
C ASP A 219 6.57 -7.43 -15.88
N VAL A 220 5.48 -7.32 -15.14
CA VAL A 220 5.36 -6.51 -13.92
C VAL A 220 4.79 -7.40 -12.82
N GLU A 221 5.45 -7.42 -11.67
CA GLU A 221 5.09 -8.32 -10.58
C GLU A 221 3.71 -8.00 -10.01
N ASP A 222 3.50 -6.74 -9.64
CA ASP A 222 2.30 -6.28 -8.97
C ASP A 222 1.20 -5.88 -9.97
N MET A 223 -0.05 -6.03 -9.55
CA MET A 223 -1.24 -5.66 -10.33
C MET A 223 -1.79 -4.31 -9.88
N VAL A 224 -2.42 -3.58 -10.80
CA VAL A 224 -3.26 -2.42 -10.46
C VAL A 224 -4.70 -2.87 -10.26
N PHE A 225 -5.38 -2.30 -9.28
CA PHE A 225 -6.73 -2.70 -8.89
C PHE A 225 -7.70 -1.52 -8.81
N SER A 226 -8.98 -1.82 -9.05
CA SER A 226 -10.09 -0.89 -8.77
C SER A 226 -10.26 -0.71 -7.26
N PRO A 227 -11.07 0.26 -6.80
CA PRO A 227 -11.66 0.19 -5.48
C PRO A 227 -12.45 -1.11 -5.28
N VAL A 228 -12.53 -1.57 -4.03
CA VAL A 228 -13.39 -2.69 -3.65
C VAL A 228 -14.83 -2.18 -3.61
N GLN A 229 -15.75 -2.94 -4.20
CA GLN A 229 -17.16 -2.60 -4.21
C GLN A 229 -17.97 -3.69 -3.53
N LYS A 230 -18.83 -3.33 -2.57
CA LYS A 230 -19.87 -4.21 -2.06
C LYS A 230 -20.98 -4.34 -3.10
N VAL A 231 -21.36 -5.57 -3.44
CA VAL A 231 -22.36 -5.91 -4.47
C VAL A 231 -23.40 -6.84 -3.85
N ASN A 232 -24.68 -6.50 -3.98
CA ASN A 232 -25.78 -7.38 -3.57
C ASN A 232 -26.01 -8.46 -4.64
N LEU A 233 -26.32 -9.69 -4.21
CA LEU A 233 -26.58 -10.84 -5.08
C LEU A 233 -28.05 -11.06 -5.39
#